data_AF-A0A8G1S415-F1
#
_entry.id   AF-A0A8G1S415-F1
#
_cell.length_a   1.000
_cell.length_b   1.000
_cell.length_c   1.000
_cell.angle_alpha   90.00
_cell.angle_beta   90.00
_cell.angle_gamma   90.00
#
_symmetry.space_group_name_H-M   'P 1'
#
loop_
_entity.id
_entity.type
_entity.pdbx_description
1 polymer ?
#
loop_
_entity_poly.entity_id
_entity_poly.type
_entity_poly.pdbx_seq_one_letter_code
_entity_poly.pdbx_strand_id
1 'polypeptide(L)'
;MEALYSVAPPASTVPLVVGLLVGLALLYQTWTRSFLQTYFKYPPRLTKLPSPEPSLEHEEAIAVSKEPDYPADWWTGSSTYELERRAIFSKHWLCLSHRSQFSKPGDYHTFTVAGYPIFLILGKDGALRAFHNVCRHRAYPVTRKDRGSSTVLGCRYHGWSYNSLGQLIKAPHFDGVAGFDRAQNALFAVHTFTCRAGFVFINLDASLTVPLPEVELLDAFVGSREIALRSRWEGGQTVEGQVNWKLSVRISKSLIVNEGIRSAGSQRRFGSWLLNRLGVSQEGSASSNVFPITAVKTIERTGYWYTLTCIPVSAQKTSFRLDLYSSSSTRISEAETIAQETTNRLRKMIAELETAYRSYLEDTRYNSTTPITTGCAIIISDDILIGMQQAVLDALRAHLKLERQQGAELFPAMRKPRENARFEQAEQLKVCKELDCVDRGPDMSW
;
A
#
# COMPACT_ATOMS: atom_id res chain seq x y z
N MET A 1 52.69 21.08 -67.87
CA MET A 1 52.08 21.87 -66.78
C MET A 1 50.87 21.07 -66.33
N GLU A 2 51.06 20.18 -65.36
CA GLU A 2 50.80 20.42 -63.91
C GLU A 2 49.29 20.50 -63.63
N ALA A 3 48.68 19.81 -62.66
CA ALA A 3 49.16 19.00 -61.55
C ALA A 3 48.08 17.97 -61.14
N LEU A 4 48.54 16.82 -60.64
CA LEU A 4 47.73 15.78 -59.98
C LEU A 4 47.32 16.25 -58.57
N TYR A 5 46.03 16.37 -58.30
CA TYR A 5 45.51 16.48 -56.93
C TYR A 5 44.89 15.15 -56.49
N SER A 6 45.58 14.49 -55.56
CA SER A 6 45.11 13.31 -54.82
C SER A 6 44.12 13.76 -53.74
N VAL A 7 42.89 13.22 -53.78
CA VAL A 7 41.87 13.43 -52.74
C VAL A 7 41.90 12.21 -51.81
N ALA A 8 42.28 12.41 -50.55
CA ALA A 8 42.25 11.40 -49.50
C ALA A 8 40.79 11.10 -49.06
N PRO A 9 40.47 9.85 -48.66
CA PRO A 9 39.11 9.50 -48.24
C PRO A 9 38.80 10.05 -46.83
N PRO A 10 37.52 10.28 -46.50
CA PRO A 10 37.14 10.80 -45.19
C PRO A 10 37.41 9.76 -44.10
N ALA A 11 38.10 10.19 -43.04
CA ALA A 11 38.33 9.38 -41.85
C ALA A 11 37.00 8.99 -41.20
N SER A 12 36.78 7.69 -40.97
CA SER A 12 35.56 7.20 -40.32
C SER A 12 35.55 7.64 -38.85
N THR A 13 34.46 8.27 -38.42
CA THR A 13 34.24 8.77 -37.04
C THR A 13 33.74 7.68 -36.08
N VAL A 14 33.48 6.48 -36.60
CA VAL A 14 32.98 5.31 -35.87
C VAL A 14 33.94 4.79 -34.78
N PRO A 15 35.28 4.73 -34.97
CA PRO A 15 36.19 4.22 -33.94
C PRO A 15 36.25 5.14 -32.71
N LEU A 16 36.04 6.44 -32.91
CA LEU A 16 36.16 7.47 -31.87
C LEU A 16 34.96 7.46 -30.92
N VAL A 17 33.76 7.25 -31.47
CA VAL A 17 32.52 7.12 -30.68
C VAL A 17 32.51 5.80 -29.89
N VAL A 18 32.99 4.70 -30.50
CA VAL A 18 33.09 3.41 -29.81
C VAL A 18 34.12 3.47 -28.68
N GLY A 19 35.27 4.12 -28.90
CA GLY A 19 36.28 4.33 -27.86
C GLY A 19 35.74 5.14 -26.67
N LEU A 20 34.92 6.16 -26.92
CA LEU A 20 34.33 7.01 -25.89
C LEU A 20 33.26 6.27 -25.05
N LEU A 21 32.43 5.45 -25.70
CA LEU A 21 31.44 4.61 -25.00
C LEU A 21 32.08 3.50 -24.16
N VAL A 22 33.15 2.88 -24.66
CA VAL A 22 33.94 1.90 -23.89
C VAL A 22 34.64 2.57 -22.70
N GLY A 23 35.18 3.78 -22.88
CA GLY A 23 35.78 4.57 -21.81
C GLY A 23 34.78 4.91 -20.69
N LEU A 24 33.56 5.34 -21.05
CA LEU A 24 32.49 5.62 -20.07
C LEU A 24 32.01 4.36 -19.35
N ALA A 25 31.92 3.22 -20.04
CA ALA A 25 31.55 1.94 -19.41
C ALA A 25 32.62 1.44 -18.43
N LEU A 26 33.90 1.60 -18.74
CA LEU A 26 35.00 1.25 -17.85
C LEU A 26 35.11 2.20 -16.65
N LEU A 27 34.85 3.49 -16.84
CA LEU A 27 34.75 4.46 -15.74
C LEU A 27 33.58 4.14 -14.82
N TYR A 28 32.42 3.79 -15.37
CA TYR A 28 31.26 3.38 -14.57
C TYR A 28 31.52 2.07 -13.79
N GLN A 29 32.20 1.08 -14.40
CA GLN A 29 32.55 -0.18 -13.73
C GLN A 29 33.60 -0.01 -12.62
N THR A 30 34.55 0.90 -12.80
CA THR A 30 35.60 1.17 -11.79
C THR A 30 35.06 2.03 -10.64
N TRP A 31 34.19 2.99 -10.92
CA TRP A 31 33.56 3.83 -9.90
C TRP A 31 32.57 3.06 -9.02
N THR A 32 31.79 2.15 -9.61
CA THR A 32 30.87 1.26 -8.86
C THR A 32 31.61 0.22 -8.01
N ARG A 33 32.75 -0.29 -8.46
CA ARG A 33 33.59 -1.20 -7.66
C ARG A 33 34.26 -0.52 -6.47
N SER A 34 34.71 0.73 -6.62
CA SER A 34 35.36 1.47 -5.54
C SER A 34 34.37 1.91 -4.45
N PHE A 35 33.12 2.20 -4.81
CA PHE A 35 32.08 2.62 -3.87
C PHE A 35 31.49 1.44 -3.06
N LEU A 36 31.37 0.26 -3.67
CA LEU A 36 30.84 -0.94 -3.00
C LEU A 36 31.84 -1.62 -2.04
N GLN A 37 33.15 -1.41 -2.22
CA GLN A 37 34.17 -1.94 -1.31
C GLN A 37 34.29 -1.17 0.02
N THR A 38 33.77 0.05 0.11
CA THR A 38 33.86 0.86 1.33
C THR A 38 32.73 0.59 2.33
N TYR A 39 31.61 -0.01 1.89
CA TYR A 39 30.43 -0.26 2.73
C TYR A 39 30.23 -1.71 3.21
N PHE A 40 30.97 -2.68 2.66
CA PHE A 40 30.91 -4.08 3.10
C PHE A 40 32.29 -4.61 3.51
N LYS A 41 32.78 -4.20 4.69
CA LYS A 41 33.84 -4.94 5.39
C LYS A 41 33.20 -5.99 6.31
N TYR A 42 33.13 -7.23 5.82
CA TYR A 42 33.03 -8.39 6.70
C TYR A 42 34.37 -8.55 7.44
N PRO A 43 34.38 -8.84 8.76
CA PRO A 43 35.62 -9.13 9.47
C PRO A 43 36.18 -10.51 9.02
N PRO A 44 37.51 -10.71 9.07
CA PRO A 44 38.13 -11.95 8.63
C PRO A 44 37.90 -13.10 9.61
N ARG A 45 37.79 -14.32 9.07
CA ARG A 45 37.79 -15.58 9.84
C ARG A 45 39.12 -15.74 10.59
N LEU A 46 39.06 -15.74 11.92
CA LEU A 46 40.19 -16.13 12.77
C LEU A 46 40.40 -17.64 12.72
N THR A 47 41.61 -18.02 12.33
CA THR A 47 42.17 -19.37 12.42
C THR A 47 42.38 -19.78 13.88
N LYS A 48 41.94 -21.00 14.24
CA LYS A 48 42.15 -21.63 15.56
C LYS A 48 43.64 -21.73 15.90
N LEU A 49 44.03 -21.24 17.08
CA LEU A 49 45.25 -21.62 17.80
C LEU A 49 44.87 -22.59 18.94
N PRO A 50 45.77 -23.51 19.36
CA PRO A 50 45.47 -24.48 20.40
C PRO A 50 45.47 -23.83 21.79
N SER A 51 44.59 -24.35 22.64
CA SER A 51 44.28 -23.93 24.01
C SER A 51 45.38 -24.23 25.03
N PRO A 52 45.59 -23.36 26.02
CA PRO A 52 46.05 -23.75 27.35
C PRO A 52 44.84 -23.97 28.28
N GLU A 53 44.77 -25.12 28.95
CA GLU A 53 44.08 -25.23 30.25
C GLU A 53 44.90 -24.47 31.33
N PRO A 54 44.41 -24.16 32.56
CA PRO A 54 43.12 -24.48 33.21
C PRO A 54 42.48 -23.30 33.99
N SER A 55 41.24 -23.46 34.49
CA SER A 55 40.88 -23.28 35.92
C SER A 55 39.35 -23.24 36.08
N LEU A 56 38.88 -23.91 37.14
CA LEU A 56 37.47 -24.01 37.52
C LEU A 56 37.03 -22.71 38.21
N GLU A 57 36.47 -21.79 37.45
CA GLU A 57 35.62 -20.74 37.99
C GLU A 57 34.30 -20.74 37.21
N HIS A 58 33.19 -20.90 37.93
CA HIS A 58 31.84 -20.76 37.38
C HIS A 58 31.62 -19.28 37.04
N GLU A 59 32.08 -18.84 35.87
CA GLU A 59 31.50 -17.66 35.22
C GLU A 59 30.15 -18.08 34.65
N GLU A 60 29.06 -17.64 35.28
CA GLU A 60 27.77 -17.56 34.62
C GLU A 60 27.95 -16.68 33.38
N ALA A 61 28.18 -17.33 32.24
CA ALA A 61 28.16 -16.67 30.95
C ALA A 61 26.75 -16.08 30.79
N ILE A 62 26.64 -14.76 31.03
CA ILE A 62 25.46 -13.99 30.65
C ILE A 62 25.35 -14.14 29.13
N ALA A 63 24.57 -15.14 28.71
CA ALA A 63 24.26 -15.35 27.32
C ALA A 63 23.44 -14.13 26.89
N VAL A 64 24.10 -13.17 26.25
CA VAL A 64 23.44 -12.07 25.54
C VAL A 64 22.68 -12.72 24.39
N SER A 65 21.45 -13.13 24.65
CA SER A 65 20.56 -13.61 23.59
C SER A 65 20.27 -12.41 22.71
N LYS A 66 20.66 -12.48 21.44
CA LYS A 66 20.23 -11.51 20.43
C LYS A 66 18.70 -11.46 20.50
N GLU A 67 18.13 -10.30 20.84
CA GLU A 67 16.67 -10.16 20.80
C GLU A 67 16.17 -10.63 19.44
N PRO A 68 15.08 -11.42 19.39
CA PRO A 68 14.54 -11.88 18.12
C PRO A 68 14.26 -10.69 17.21
N ASP A 69 14.63 -10.82 15.93
CA ASP A 69 14.56 -9.70 14.99
C ASP A 69 13.10 -9.19 14.83
N TYR A 70 12.08 -10.04 15.08
CA TYR A 70 10.65 -9.72 15.01
C TYR A 70 9.93 -9.89 16.37
N PRO A 71 8.81 -9.15 16.61
CA PRO A 71 7.92 -9.39 17.75
C PRO A 71 7.45 -10.86 17.85
N ALA A 72 7.28 -11.38 19.06
CA ALA A 72 6.88 -12.78 19.28
C ALA A 72 5.52 -13.13 18.63
N ASP A 73 4.60 -12.17 18.59
CA ASP A 73 3.27 -12.31 18.04
C ASP A 73 3.14 -11.72 16.61
N TRP A 74 4.26 -11.59 15.88
CA TRP A 74 4.35 -10.95 14.55
C TRP A 74 3.25 -11.36 13.56
N TRP A 75 2.88 -12.64 13.54
CA TRP A 75 1.92 -13.17 12.58
C TRP A 75 0.47 -13.20 13.07
N THR A 76 0.24 -13.26 14.38
CA THR A 76 -1.08 -13.62 14.95
C THR A 76 -1.60 -12.64 15.99
N GLY A 77 -0.71 -11.79 16.50
CA GLY A 77 -0.92 -10.95 17.66
C GLY A 77 -1.78 -9.73 17.41
N SER A 78 -2.80 -9.54 18.25
CA SER A 78 -3.56 -8.30 18.29
C SER A 78 -2.68 -7.12 18.70
N SER A 79 -1.71 -7.32 19.60
CA SER A 79 -0.83 -6.24 20.07
C SER A 79 0.08 -5.71 18.96
N THR A 80 0.73 -6.62 18.21
CA THR A 80 1.50 -6.24 17.01
C THR A 80 0.59 -5.59 15.96
N TYR A 81 -0.62 -6.11 15.73
CA TYR A 81 -1.54 -5.50 14.77
C TYR A 81 -1.95 -4.07 15.17
N GLU A 82 -2.25 -3.82 16.44
CA GLU A 82 -2.55 -2.45 16.92
C GLU A 82 -1.34 -1.53 16.75
N LEU A 83 -0.12 -2.02 17.02
CA LEU A 83 1.09 -1.26 16.74
C LEU A 83 1.25 -0.98 15.23
N GLU A 84 0.99 -1.94 14.35
CA GLU A 84 1.01 -1.75 12.89
C GLU A 84 -0.04 -0.71 12.45
N ARG A 85 -1.24 -0.71 13.05
CA ARG A 85 -2.28 0.31 12.81
C ARG A 85 -1.77 1.72 13.12
N ARG A 86 -1.05 1.90 14.21
CA ARG A 86 -0.50 3.21 14.62
C ARG A 86 0.77 3.58 13.85
N ALA A 87 1.71 2.66 13.71
CA ALA A 87 3.02 2.91 13.12
C ALA A 87 3.01 2.99 11.59
N ILE A 88 2.14 2.21 10.93
CA ILE A 88 2.15 2.03 9.47
C ILE A 88 0.90 2.66 8.87
N PHE A 89 -0.26 2.06 9.10
CA PHE A 89 -1.50 2.43 8.39
C PHE A 89 -1.97 3.84 8.69
N SER A 90 -1.65 4.38 9.87
CA SER A 90 -2.02 5.74 10.23
C SER A 90 -1.03 6.82 9.77
N LYS A 91 0.19 6.46 9.33
CA LYS A 91 1.28 7.42 9.03
C LYS A 91 1.78 7.39 7.58
N HIS A 92 1.60 6.27 6.89
CA HIS A 92 2.08 6.10 5.53
C HIS A 92 1.01 6.49 4.52
N TRP A 93 1.47 6.89 3.32
CA TRP A 93 0.58 7.08 2.20
C TRP A 93 0.09 5.73 1.66
N LEU A 94 -1.23 5.56 1.60
CA LEU A 94 -1.88 4.34 1.13
C LEU A 94 -2.51 4.60 -0.24
N CYS A 95 -2.01 3.96 -1.29
CA CYS A 95 -2.66 3.99 -2.60
C CYS A 95 -3.92 3.11 -2.58
N LEU A 96 -5.12 3.71 -2.64
CA LEU A 96 -6.38 2.98 -2.48
C LEU A 96 -7.26 2.92 -3.72
N SER A 97 -7.04 3.83 -4.68
CA SER A 97 -7.93 3.95 -5.83
C SER A 97 -7.22 4.61 -7.01
N HIS A 98 -7.96 4.75 -8.11
CA HIS A 98 -7.55 5.47 -9.29
C HIS A 98 -8.66 6.44 -9.70
N ARG A 99 -8.29 7.61 -10.21
CA ARG A 99 -9.19 8.71 -10.57
C ARG A 99 -10.30 8.28 -11.53
N SER A 100 -10.05 7.29 -12.39
CA SER A 100 -11.03 6.75 -13.33
C SER A 100 -12.20 6.01 -12.69
N GLN A 101 -12.10 5.63 -11.41
CA GLN A 101 -13.24 5.06 -10.68
C GLN A 101 -14.35 6.09 -10.42
N PHE A 102 -14.07 7.39 -10.59
CA PHE A 102 -14.98 8.50 -10.29
C PHE A 102 -15.32 9.24 -11.59
N SER A 103 -16.50 9.01 -12.15
CA SER A 103 -16.84 9.57 -13.48
C SER A 103 -17.32 11.02 -13.40
N LYS A 104 -18.06 11.38 -12.34
CA LYS A 104 -18.67 12.70 -12.20
C LYS A 104 -18.61 13.24 -10.76
N PRO A 105 -18.69 14.57 -10.56
CA PRO A 105 -18.75 15.15 -9.23
C PRO A 105 -19.87 14.55 -8.37
N GLY A 106 -19.53 14.28 -7.11
CA GLY A 106 -20.39 13.57 -6.16
C GLY A 106 -20.21 12.06 -6.15
N ASP A 107 -19.53 11.46 -7.14
CA ASP A 107 -19.16 10.05 -7.05
C ASP A 107 -18.28 9.83 -5.83
N TYR A 108 -18.63 8.83 -5.02
CA TYR A 108 -17.92 8.49 -3.80
C TYR A 108 -17.79 6.98 -3.61
N HIS A 109 -16.65 6.54 -3.06
CA HIS A 109 -16.35 5.14 -2.73
C HIS A 109 -15.94 5.06 -1.25
N THR A 110 -16.46 4.07 -0.51
CA THR A 110 -16.09 3.86 0.90
C THR A 110 -15.07 2.75 1.06
N PHE A 111 -14.21 2.87 2.08
CA PHE A 111 -13.20 1.89 2.44
C PHE A 111 -13.12 1.78 3.96
N THR A 112 -12.76 0.61 4.47
CA THR A 112 -12.34 0.43 5.86
C THR A 112 -10.92 -0.08 5.85
N VAL A 113 -9.96 0.78 6.17
CA VAL A 113 -8.53 0.46 6.07
C VAL A 113 -7.97 0.27 7.46
N ALA A 114 -7.55 -0.95 7.80
CA ALA A 114 -7.02 -1.26 9.13
C ALA A 114 -7.95 -0.78 10.27
N GLY A 115 -9.26 -0.98 10.08
CA GLY A 115 -10.30 -0.55 11.02
C GLY A 115 -10.69 0.94 10.95
N TYR A 116 -10.07 1.76 10.11
CA TYR A 116 -10.44 3.17 9.91
C TYR A 116 -11.46 3.31 8.78
N PRO A 117 -12.74 3.64 9.07
CA PRO A 117 -13.74 3.82 8.04
C PRO A 117 -13.57 5.20 7.38
N ILE A 118 -13.47 5.20 6.06
CA ILE A 118 -13.26 6.41 5.24
C ILE A 118 -14.12 6.37 3.99
N PHE A 119 -14.24 7.50 3.32
CA PHE A 119 -14.72 7.56 1.95
C PHE A 119 -13.93 8.57 1.13
N LEU A 120 -13.77 8.27 -0.16
CA LEU A 120 -13.29 9.17 -1.19
C LEU A 120 -14.49 9.78 -1.90
N ILE A 121 -14.46 11.08 -2.22
CA ILE A 121 -15.49 11.76 -2.99
C ILE A 121 -14.88 12.72 -4.00
N LEU A 122 -15.42 12.74 -5.23
CA LEU A 122 -15.02 13.68 -6.27
C LEU A 122 -15.79 14.99 -6.11
N GLY A 123 -15.06 16.10 -5.90
CA GLY A 123 -15.63 17.44 -5.82
C GLY A 123 -16.05 18.00 -7.19
N LYS A 124 -16.87 19.06 -7.17
CA LYS A 124 -17.25 19.82 -8.37
C LYS A 124 -16.06 20.53 -9.03
N ASP A 125 -15.01 20.78 -8.25
CA ASP A 125 -13.73 21.33 -8.67
C ASP A 125 -12.80 20.28 -9.31
N GLY A 126 -13.25 19.03 -9.46
CA GLY A 126 -12.46 17.94 -10.05
C GLY A 126 -11.45 17.32 -9.10
N ALA A 127 -11.33 17.80 -7.86
CA ALA A 127 -10.42 17.26 -6.85
C ALA A 127 -11.07 16.13 -6.06
N LEU A 128 -10.34 15.02 -5.90
CA LEU A 128 -10.71 13.95 -4.98
C LEU A 128 -10.32 14.32 -3.56
N ARG A 129 -11.22 14.03 -2.61
CA ARG A 129 -11.01 14.25 -1.18
C ARG A 129 -11.38 13.01 -0.39
N ALA A 130 -10.66 12.76 0.69
CA ALA A 130 -10.94 11.71 1.64
C ALA A 130 -11.46 12.29 2.97
N PHE A 131 -12.41 11.60 3.58
CA PHE A 131 -12.90 11.91 4.92
C PHE A 131 -13.09 10.61 5.71
N HIS A 132 -12.95 10.68 7.03
CA HIS A 132 -13.48 9.61 7.87
C HIS A 132 -14.99 9.49 7.67
N ASN A 133 -15.48 8.26 7.48
CA ASN A 133 -16.90 7.96 7.32
C ASN A 133 -17.59 7.91 8.69
N VAL A 134 -17.50 9.01 9.43
CA VAL A 134 -17.96 9.16 10.81
C VAL A 134 -18.67 10.51 10.92
N CYS A 135 -19.98 10.47 11.16
CA CYS A 135 -20.78 11.68 11.35
C CYS A 135 -20.33 12.39 12.63
N ARG A 136 -20.12 13.71 12.53
CA ARG A 136 -19.67 14.56 13.65
C ARG A 136 -20.70 14.73 14.77
N HIS A 137 -21.95 14.29 14.57
CA HIS A 137 -22.97 14.32 15.61
C HIS A 137 -22.81 13.18 16.62
N ARG A 138 -22.98 11.93 16.19
CA ARG A 138 -22.93 10.73 17.07
C ARG A 138 -22.23 9.54 16.43
N ALA A 139 -21.16 9.81 15.69
CA ALA A 139 -20.28 8.83 15.06
C ALA A 139 -20.93 7.80 14.11
N TYR A 140 -22.20 7.95 13.77
CA TYR A 140 -22.86 7.09 12.78
C TYR A 140 -22.21 7.25 11.38
N PRO A 141 -22.12 6.21 10.55
CA PRO A 141 -21.58 6.32 9.21
C PRO A 141 -22.32 7.38 8.37
N VAL A 142 -21.58 8.26 7.70
CA VAL A 142 -22.17 9.27 6.82
C VAL A 142 -22.87 8.60 5.63
N THR A 143 -22.25 7.56 5.09
CA THR A 143 -22.81 6.70 4.05
C THR A 143 -22.54 5.24 4.38
N ARG A 144 -23.51 4.37 4.07
CA ARG A 144 -23.39 2.91 4.24
C ARG A 144 -23.18 2.15 2.93
N LYS A 145 -23.28 2.85 1.79
CA LYS A 145 -23.09 2.24 0.48
C LYS A 145 -21.61 2.21 0.16
N ASP A 146 -21.13 1.07 -0.36
CA ASP A 146 -19.73 0.92 -0.81
C ASP A 146 -19.34 1.93 -1.89
N ARG A 147 -20.32 2.31 -2.71
CA ARG A 147 -20.20 3.34 -3.73
C ARG A 147 -21.53 4.05 -3.96
N GLY A 148 -21.48 5.27 -4.46
CA GLY A 148 -22.65 6.00 -4.90
C GLY A 148 -22.29 7.33 -5.52
N SER A 149 -23.30 8.15 -5.77
CA SER A 149 -23.12 9.49 -6.34
C SER A 149 -24.06 10.46 -5.67
N SER A 150 -23.50 11.44 -4.95
CA SER A 150 -24.24 12.59 -4.42
C SER A 150 -23.28 13.72 -4.07
N THR A 151 -23.65 14.95 -4.42
CA THR A 151 -22.86 16.14 -4.04
C THR A 151 -23.10 16.57 -2.58
N VAL A 152 -24.11 15.99 -1.93
CA VAL A 152 -24.43 16.17 -0.52
C VAL A 152 -24.70 14.80 0.12
N LEU A 153 -23.95 14.46 1.16
CA LEU A 153 -24.12 13.21 1.90
C LEU A 153 -24.84 13.47 3.21
N GLY A 154 -26.06 12.93 3.34
CA GLY A 154 -26.87 13.02 4.54
C GLY A 154 -26.70 11.78 5.42
N CYS A 155 -26.28 11.98 6.67
CA CYS A 155 -26.23 10.94 7.68
C CYS A 155 -27.65 10.45 8.00
N ARG A 156 -27.87 9.14 7.86
CA ARG A 156 -29.19 8.51 8.07
C ARG A 156 -29.64 8.43 9.52
N TYR A 157 -28.81 8.86 10.47
CA TYR A 157 -29.21 8.87 11.88
C TYR A 157 -30.08 10.08 12.23
N HIS A 158 -29.55 11.29 12.05
CA HIS A 158 -30.21 12.55 12.45
C HIS A 158 -30.25 13.61 11.34
N GLY A 159 -29.95 13.23 10.09
CA GLY A 159 -30.06 14.12 8.93
C GLY A 159 -28.97 15.19 8.82
N TRP A 160 -27.91 15.14 9.64
CA TRP A 160 -26.73 15.98 9.44
C TRP A 160 -26.14 15.70 8.07
N SER A 161 -25.99 16.75 7.25
CA SER A 161 -25.61 16.62 5.85
C SER A 161 -24.35 17.42 5.53
N TYR A 162 -23.47 16.82 4.74
CA TYR A 162 -22.17 17.36 4.40
C TYR A 162 -22.02 17.50 2.89
N ASN A 163 -21.37 18.57 2.41
CA ASN A 163 -21.04 18.70 0.99
C ASN A 163 -19.75 17.93 0.63
N SER A 164 -19.37 17.95 -0.65
CA SER A 164 -18.13 17.31 -1.14
C SER A 164 -16.82 17.91 -0.59
N LEU A 165 -16.87 19.07 0.09
CA LEU A 165 -15.75 19.68 0.81
C LEU A 165 -15.70 19.21 2.28
N GLY A 166 -16.64 18.34 2.70
CA GLY A 166 -16.78 17.86 4.08
C GLY A 166 -17.42 18.87 5.03
N GLN A 167 -17.87 20.03 4.54
CA GLN A 167 -18.48 21.06 5.38
C GLN A 167 -19.90 20.64 5.77
N LEU A 168 -20.27 20.87 7.03
CA LEU A 168 -21.63 20.66 7.52
C LEU A 168 -22.55 21.73 6.93
N ILE A 169 -23.47 21.33 6.05
CA ILE A 169 -24.40 22.25 5.38
C ILE A 169 -25.79 22.27 6.01
N LYS A 170 -26.19 21.18 6.66
CA LYS A 170 -27.49 21.07 7.33
C LYS A 170 -27.33 20.28 8.62
N ALA A 171 -27.84 20.82 9.71
CA ALA A 171 -27.94 20.17 11.01
C ALA A 171 -29.36 20.42 11.56
N PRO A 172 -30.32 19.52 11.27
CA PRO A 172 -31.70 19.70 11.73
C PRO A 172 -31.77 19.95 13.24
N HIS A 173 -32.58 20.93 13.66
CA HIS A 173 -32.74 21.37 15.07
C HIS A 173 -31.55 22.09 15.71
N PHE A 174 -30.46 22.34 14.97
CA PHE A 174 -29.31 23.10 15.48
C PHE A 174 -29.29 24.56 15.02
N ASP A 175 -30.26 24.98 14.23
CA ASP A 175 -30.38 26.36 13.74
C ASP A 175 -30.76 27.29 14.90
N GLY A 176 -29.92 28.29 15.18
CA GLY A 176 -30.12 29.23 16.28
C GLY A 176 -29.74 28.71 17.67
N VAL A 177 -29.21 27.48 17.79
CA VAL A 177 -28.68 26.98 19.06
C VAL A 177 -27.45 27.79 19.47
N ALA A 178 -27.50 28.42 20.65
CA ALA A 178 -26.40 29.21 21.16
C ALA A 178 -25.11 28.37 21.26
N GLY A 179 -23.98 28.94 20.86
CA GLY A 179 -22.68 28.26 20.85
C GLY A 179 -22.47 27.25 19.72
N PHE A 180 -23.51 26.85 18.97
CA PHE A 180 -23.35 25.92 17.85
C PHE A 180 -22.76 26.60 16.62
N ASP A 181 -21.60 26.11 16.18
CA ASP A 181 -20.93 26.56 14.96
C ASP A 181 -20.78 25.41 13.97
N ARG A 182 -21.44 25.53 12.82
CA ARG A 182 -21.37 24.52 11.74
C ARG A 182 -19.94 24.34 11.22
N ALA A 183 -19.13 25.40 11.19
CA ALA A 183 -17.76 25.34 10.69
C ALA A 183 -16.85 24.46 11.57
N GLN A 184 -17.17 24.31 12.85
CA GLN A 184 -16.43 23.44 13.79
C GLN A 184 -16.80 21.96 13.67
N ASN A 185 -17.91 21.69 12.95
CA ASN A 185 -18.52 20.36 12.81
C ASN A 185 -18.38 19.78 11.40
N ALA A 186 -17.41 20.26 10.60
CA ALA A 186 -17.03 19.64 9.34
C ALA A 186 -16.49 18.21 9.55
N LEU A 187 -16.60 17.34 8.54
CA LEU A 187 -16.04 16.00 8.56
C LEU A 187 -14.53 16.03 8.84
N PHE A 188 -14.04 14.98 9.48
CA PHE A 188 -12.61 14.80 9.68
C PHE A 188 -11.96 14.47 8.32
N ALA A 189 -11.29 15.46 7.74
CA ALA A 189 -10.54 15.30 6.51
C ALA A 189 -9.40 14.29 6.67
N VAL A 190 -9.11 13.56 5.61
CA VAL A 190 -7.96 12.65 5.50
C VAL A 190 -7.08 13.22 4.38
N HIS A 191 -5.77 13.28 4.60
CA HIS A 191 -4.85 13.80 3.59
C HIS A 191 -5.00 13.00 2.31
N THR A 192 -5.10 13.68 1.18
CA THR A 192 -5.38 13.07 -0.11
C THR A 192 -4.42 13.62 -1.15
N PHE A 193 -3.81 12.73 -1.93
CA PHE A 193 -2.92 13.09 -3.03
C PHE A 193 -3.32 12.28 -4.27
N THR A 194 -3.46 12.95 -5.41
CA THR A 194 -3.69 12.27 -6.70
C THR A 194 -2.48 12.52 -7.59
N CYS A 195 -1.76 11.45 -7.97
CA CYS A 195 -0.59 11.61 -8.84
C CYS A 195 -1.01 11.86 -10.29
N ARG A 196 -0.04 12.24 -11.14
CA ARG A 196 -0.27 12.55 -12.55
C ARG A 196 -0.88 11.38 -13.33
N ALA A 197 -0.49 10.15 -13.00
CA ALA A 197 -1.04 8.95 -13.61
C ALA A 197 -2.45 8.60 -13.11
N GLY A 198 -2.97 9.30 -12.11
CA GLY A 198 -4.34 9.15 -11.61
C GLY A 198 -4.49 8.28 -10.35
N PHE A 199 -3.41 7.74 -9.79
CA PHE A 199 -3.47 6.99 -8.53
C PHE A 199 -3.79 7.91 -7.36
N VAL A 200 -4.68 7.44 -6.47
CA VAL A 200 -5.21 8.20 -5.34
C VAL A 200 -4.66 7.61 -4.05
N PHE A 201 -3.88 8.43 -3.37
CA PHE A 201 -3.24 8.14 -2.10
C PHE A 201 -3.95 8.86 -0.97
N ILE A 202 -3.99 8.21 0.19
CA ILE A 202 -4.45 8.83 1.43
C ILE A 202 -3.40 8.74 2.53
N ASN A 203 -3.44 9.65 3.50
CA ASN A 203 -2.69 9.52 4.74
C ASN A 203 -3.58 9.92 5.93
N LEU A 204 -3.69 9.03 6.91
CA LEU A 204 -4.61 9.18 8.04
C LEU A 204 -4.04 10.04 9.17
N ASP A 205 -2.77 10.44 9.10
CA ASP A 205 -2.12 11.26 10.14
C ASP A 205 -2.90 12.57 10.34
N ALA A 206 -3.26 12.87 11.58
CA ALA A 206 -4.08 14.01 11.97
C ALA A 206 -3.30 15.34 11.98
N SER A 207 -1.99 15.30 11.76
CA SER A 207 -1.14 16.49 11.63
C SER A 207 -1.66 17.41 10.53
N LEU A 208 -1.41 18.72 10.69
CA LEU A 208 -1.89 19.73 9.71
C LEU A 208 -1.33 19.49 8.30
N THR A 209 -0.11 18.99 8.22
CA THR A 209 0.58 18.69 6.97
C THR A 209 1.37 17.39 7.12
N VAL A 210 1.48 16.65 6.04
CA VAL A 210 2.37 15.49 5.91
C VAL A 210 3.24 15.67 4.66
N PRO A 211 4.47 15.14 4.62
CA PRO A 211 5.27 15.09 3.40
C PRO A 211 4.49 14.41 2.28
N LEU A 212 4.70 14.81 1.02
CA LEU A 212 4.06 14.16 -0.14
C LEU A 212 4.54 12.70 -0.29
N PRO A 213 3.74 11.81 -0.92
CA PRO A 213 4.17 10.44 -1.16
C PRO A 213 5.32 10.42 -2.19
N GLU A 214 6.28 9.54 -1.94
CA GLU A 214 7.28 9.13 -2.93
C GLU A 214 6.59 8.27 -4.00
N VAL A 215 6.60 8.76 -5.24
CA VAL A 215 5.90 8.11 -6.38
C VAL A 215 6.82 7.88 -7.57
N GLU A 216 8.12 8.12 -7.44
CA GLU A 216 9.09 8.08 -8.54
C GLU A 216 9.15 6.70 -9.21
N LEU A 217 9.18 5.63 -8.42
CA LEU A 217 9.18 4.26 -8.93
C LEU A 217 7.85 3.90 -9.62
N LEU A 218 6.74 4.40 -9.10
CA LEU A 218 5.43 4.22 -9.73
C LEU A 218 5.36 5.02 -11.04
N ASP A 219 5.80 6.27 -11.03
CA ASP A 219 5.82 7.16 -12.19
C ASP A 219 6.73 6.63 -13.31
N ALA A 220 7.88 6.06 -12.97
CA ALA A 220 8.76 5.37 -13.93
C ALA A 220 8.09 4.11 -14.52
N PHE A 221 7.43 3.32 -13.67
CA PHE A 221 6.70 2.12 -14.11
C PHE A 221 5.56 2.48 -15.06
N VAL A 222 4.71 3.44 -14.69
CA VAL A 222 3.56 3.85 -15.51
C VAL A 222 3.95 4.64 -16.75
N GLY A 223 5.04 5.43 -16.70
CA GLY A 223 5.48 6.25 -17.84
C GLY A 223 5.94 5.43 -19.04
N SER A 224 6.38 4.19 -18.81
CA SER A 224 6.73 3.22 -19.87
C SER A 224 5.55 2.36 -20.34
N ARG A 225 4.34 2.61 -19.81
CA ARG A 225 3.13 1.81 -20.01
C ARG A 225 1.94 2.70 -20.36
N GLU A 226 0.88 2.14 -20.94
CA GLU A 226 -0.34 2.91 -21.24
C GLU A 226 -1.23 3.15 -19.99
N ILE A 227 -0.62 3.29 -18.81
CA ILE A 227 -1.31 3.57 -17.55
C ILE A 227 -1.37 5.09 -17.36
N ALA A 228 -2.57 5.65 -17.37
CA ALA A 228 -2.77 7.09 -17.33
C ALA A 228 -4.05 7.50 -16.59
N LEU A 229 -4.15 8.80 -16.30
CA LEU A 229 -5.33 9.43 -15.69
C LEU A 229 -6.64 9.05 -16.39
N ARG A 230 -6.59 8.93 -17.72
CA ARG A 230 -7.72 8.60 -18.61
C ARG A 230 -7.96 7.11 -18.84
N SER A 231 -7.31 6.23 -18.07
CA SER A 231 -7.61 4.79 -18.10
C SER A 231 -9.09 4.57 -17.80
N ARG A 232 -9.68 3.49 -18.31
CA ARG A 232 -11.06 3.13 -18.00
C ARG A 232 -11.05 2.08 -16.88
N TRP A 233 -11.90 2.27 -15.87
CA TRP A 233 -12.12 1.24 -14.86
C TRP A 233 -13.15 0.25 -15.37
N GLU A 234 -12.79 -1.03 -15.37
CA GLU A 234 -13.62 -2.11 -15.93
C GLU A 234 -14.40 -2.87 -14.84
N GLY A 235 -13.97 -2.75 -13.59
CA GLY A 235 -14.63 -3.38 -12.46
C GLY A 235 -13.68 -3.68 -11.31
N GLY A 236 -14.26 -4.03 -10.17
CA GLY A 236 -13.50 -4.39 -8.98
C GLY A 236 -14.12 -5.60 -8.29
N GLN A 237 -13.28 -6.47 -7.74
CA GLN A 237 -13.65 -7.65 -6.97
C GLN A 237 -12.89 -7.66 -5.64
N THR A 238 -13.54 -8.15 -4.60
CA THR A 238 -12.95 -8.29 -3.27
C THR A 238 -13.04 -9.74 -2.84
N VAL A 239 -11.92 -10.29 -2.36
CA VAL A 239 -11.83 -11.63 -1.80
C VAL A 239 -11.23 -11.52 -0.41
N GLU A 240 -11.85 -12.11 0.59
CA GLU A 240 -11.29 -12.17 1.94
C GLU A 240 -10.40 -13.41 2.09
N GLY A 241 -9.33 -13.28 2.88
CA GLY A 241 -8.47 -14.39 3.27
C GLY A 241 -8.06 -14.33 4.74
N GLN A 242 -8.04 -15.49 5.39
CA GLN A 242 -7.60 -15.73 6.77
C GLN A 242 -6.08 -15.85 6.84
N VAL A 243 -5.41 -14.78 6.40
CA VAL A 243 -3.95 -14.63 6.38
C VAL A 243 -3.55 -13.27 6.91
N ASN A 244 -2.38 -13.19 7.55
CA ASN A 244 -1.77 -11.92 7.93
C ASN A 244 -1.40 -11.11 6.68
N TRP A 245 -1.66 -9.79 6.71
CA TRP A 245 -1.47 -8.90 5.56
C TRP A 245 -0.01 -8.83 5.07
N LYS A 246 0.96 -9.08 5.94
CA LYS A 246 2.39 -9.11 5.58
C LYS A 246 2.72 -10.23 4.58
N LEU A 247 1.87 -11.25 4.45
CA LEU A 247 2.01 -12.31 3.45
C LEU A 247 1.47 -11.93 2.07
N SER A 248 0.82 -10.78 1.95
CA SER A 248 0.21 -10.32 0.69
C SER A 248 1.19 -10.16 -0.47
N VAL A 249 2.46 -9.86 -0.18
CA VAL A 249 3.52 -9.78 -1.20
C VAL A 249 3.65 -11.07 -1.99
N ARG A 250 3.43 -12.24 -1.39
CA ARG A 250 3.43 -13.53 -2.11
C ARG A 250 2.33 -13.60 -3.15
N ILE A 251 1.12 -13.16 -2.79
CA ILE A 251 -0.01 -13.10 -3.73
C ILE A 251 0.30 -12.10 -4.83
N SER A 252 0.81 -10.91 -4.48
CA SER A 252 1.17 -9.91 -5.48
C SER A 252 2.18 -10.50 -6.47
N LYS A 253 3.27 -11.13 -6.03
CA LYS A 253 4.30 -11.66 -6.94
C LYS A 253 3.75 -12.72 -7.89
N SER A 254 2.98 -13.68 -7.37
CA SER A 254 2.54 -14.86 -8.12
C SER A 254 1.31 -14.65 -9.00
N LEU A 255 0.59 -13.53 -8.88
CA LEU A 255 -0.63 -13.23 -9.66
C LEU A 255 -0.33 -12.74 -11.10
N ILE A 256 0.87 -12.98 -11.64
CA ILE A 256 1.22 -12.58 -13.01
C ILE A 256 0.46 -13.46 -14.02
N VAL A 257 -0.53 -12.88 -14.70
CA VAL A 257 -1.38 -13.53 -15.71
C VAL A 257 -0.64 -13.59 -17.06
N ASN A 258 0.49 -14.31 -17.12
CA ASN A 258 1.29 -14.38 -18.35
C ASN A 258 1.14 -15.69 -19.15
N GLU A 259 0.70 -16.82 -18.56
CA GLU A 259 0.76 -18.12 -19.26
C GLU A 259 -0.59 -18.73 -19.70
N GLY A 260 -1.73 -18.28 -19.17
CA GLY A 260 -3.03 -18.93 -19.41
C GLY A 260 -3.83 -18.43 -20.61
N ILE A 261 -3.59 -17.21 -21.10
CA ILE A 261 -4.51 -16.54 -22.04
C ILE A 261 -4.39 -17.10 -23.48
N ARG A 262 -3.36 -17.92 -23.81
CA ARG A 262 -3.18 -18.49 -25.17
C ARG A 262 -2.62 -19.92 -25.22
N SER A 263 -3.10 -20.87 -24.40
CA SER A 263 -2.76 -22.30 -24.65
C SER A 263 -3.48 -22.91 -25.88
N ALA A 264 -3.99 -22.09 -26.80
CA ALA A 264 -4.45 -22.50 -28.13
C ALA A 264 -3.66 -21.73 -29.20
N GLY A 265 -2.37 -22.03 -29.32
CA GLY A 265 -1.49 -21.38 -30.30
C GLY A 265 -0.04 -21.82 -30.14
N SER A 266 0.32 -22.88 -30.85
CA SER A 266 1.69 -23.37 -31.03
C SER A 266 2.69 -22.24 -31.29
N GLN A 267 3.76 -22.12 -30.48
CA GLN A 267 5.13 -21.96 -31.02
C GLN A 267 6.27 -22.03 -29.99
N ARG A 268 7.13 -23.03 -30.25
CA ARG A 268 8.60 -23.17 -30.10
C ARG A 268 9.37 -22.20 -29.18
N ARG A 269 9.85 -22.74 -28.05
CA ARG A 269 10.95 -22.19 -27.23
C ARG A 269 12.30 -22.65 -27.80
N PHE A 270 12.99 -21.79 -28.55
CA PHE A 270 14.43 -21.93 -28.82
C PHE A 270 15.08 -20.55 -28.74
N GLY A 271 15.89 -20.30 -27.70
CA GLY A 271 16.72 -19.08 -27.60
C GLY A 271 16.84 -18.42 -26.23
N SER A 272 15.97 -18.75 -25.26
CA SER A 272 15.91 -18.04 -23.97
C SER A 272 17.11 -18.28 -23.03
N TRP A 273 17.86 -19.37 -23.21
CA TRP A 273 18.99 -19.70 -22.32
C TRP A 273 20.24 -18.86 -22.62
N LEU A 274 20.50 -18.55 -23.89
CA LEU A 274 21.73 -17.87 -24.32
C LEU A 274 21.73 -16.38 -23.95
N LEU A 275 20.54 -15.74 -23.96
CA LEU A 275 20.37 -14.33 -23.63
C LEU A 275 20.54 -14.04 -22.13
N ASN A 276 20.09 -14.94 -21.26
CA ASN A 276 20.31 -14.83 -19.80
C ASN A 276 21.79 -14.87 -19.41
N ARG A 277 22.65 -15.47 -20.24
CA ARG A 277 24.08 -15.58 -19.98
C ARG A 277 24.88 -14.35 -20.40
N LEU A 278 24.29 -13.45 -21.19
CA LEU A 278 24.95 -12.26 -21.74
C LEU A 278 24.63 -10.96 -20.99
N GLY A 279 23.89 -11.02 -19.88
CA GLY A 279 23.59 -9.83 -19.07
C GLY A 279 22.73 -8.77 -19.78
N VAL A 280 22.15 -9.10 -20.94
CA VAL A 280 21.17 -8.26 -21.63
C VAL A 280 19.81 -8.58 -21.04
N SER A 281 19.41 -7.90 -19.96
CA SER A 281 18.05 -8.00 -19.44
C SER A 281 17.10 -7.28 -20.39
N GLN A 282 16.44 -8.02 -21.29
CA GLN A 282 15.15 -7.56 -21.80
C GLN A 282 14.07 -7.84 -20.75
N GLU A 283 13.14 -6.89 -20.60
CA GLU A 283 11.91 -6.89 -19.79
C GLU A 283 11.99 -6.13 -18.46
N GLY A 284 11.49 -4.89 -18.47
CA GLY A 284 11.16 -4.14 -17.25
C GLY A 284 10.00 -4.82 -16.53
N SER A 285 10.16 -5.09 -15.23
CA SER A 285 9.19 -5.74 -14.34
C SER A 285 7.73 -5.45 -14.69
N ALA A 286 6.90 -6.48 -14.89
CA ALA A 286 5.45 -6.36 -15.16
C ALA A 286 4.62 -5.84 -13.96
N SER A 287 5.29 -5.51 -12.85
CA SER A 287 4.66 -5.00 -11.64
C SER A 287 5.48 -3.93 -10.92
N SER A 288 4.77 -3.02 -10.24
CA SER A 288 5.33 -2.06 -9.29
C SER A 288 4.61 -2.21 -7.95
N ASN A 289 5.37 -2.26 -6.86
CA ASN A 289 4.83 -2.35 -5.50
C ASN A 289 4.82 -0.96 -4.86
N VAL A 290 3.70 -0.62 -4.24
CA VAL A 290 3.45 0.61 -3.50
C VAL A 290 3.20 0.21 -2.06
N PHE A 291 4.25 0.35 -1.24
CA PHE A 291 4.19 0.06 0.19
C PHE A 291 3.06 0.87 0.86
N PRO A 292 2.32 0.32 1.83
CA PRO A 292 2.46 -1.04 2.38
C PRO A 292 1.61 -2.11 1.69
N ILE A 293 0.58 -1.74 0.94
CA ILE A 293 -0.54 -2.65 0.66
C ILE A 293 -0.94 -2.76 -0.81
N THR A 294 -0.35 -2.01 -1.72
CA THR A 294 -0.83 -1.96 -3.12
C THR A 294 0.23 -2.43 -4.09
N ALA A 295 -0.16 -3.28 -5.04
CA ALA A 295 0.66 -3.62 -6.19
C ALA A 295 -0.07 -3.22 -7.47
N VAL A 296 0.65 -2.60 -8.41
CA VAL A 296 0.17 -2.23 -9.74
C VAL A 296 0.77 -3.18 -10.75
N LYS A 297 -0.06 -3.77 -11.61
CA LYS A 297 0.35 -4.83 -12.54
C LYS A 297 -0.21 -4.62 -13.92
N THR A 298 0.61 -4.85 -14.93
CA THR A 298 0.16 -4.93 -16.32
C THR A 298 -0.12 -6.37 -16.71
N ILE A 299 -1.15 -6.57 -17.53
CA ILE A 299 -1.40 -7.83 -18.21
C ILE A 299 -0.76 -7.69 -19.59
N GLU A 300 0.31 -8.46 -19.81
CA GLU A 300 1.11 -8.32 -21.02
C GLU A 300 0.28 -8.56 -22.28
N ARG A 301 0.52 -7.74 -23.31
CA ARG A 301 -0.07 -7.88 -24.65
C ARG A 301 -1.61 -7.73 -24.73
N THR A 302 -2.28 -7.28 -23.66
CA THR A 302 -3.75 -7.07 -23.67
C THR A 302 -4.16 -5.60 -23.52
N GLY A 303 -3.25 -4.71 -23.07
CA GLY A 303 -3.58 -3.31 -22.75
C GLY A 303 -4.38 -3.14 -21.45
N TYR A 304 -4.59 -4.23 -20.71
CA TYR A 304 -5.20 -4.21 -19.39
C TYR A 304 -4.15 -4.16 -18.29
N TRP A 305 -4.54 -3.60 -17.16
CA TRP A 305 -3.73 -3.54 -15.95
C TRP A 305 -4.66 -3.56 -14.74
N TYR A 306 -4.15 -3.95 -13.58
CA TYR A 306 -4.94 -3.98 -12.37
C TYR A 306 -4.14 -3.51 -11.16
N THR A 307 -4.87 -3.06 -10.14
CA THR A 307 -4.32 -2.86 -8.80
C THR A 307 -4.78 -3.99 -7.89
N LEU A 308 -3.86 -4.57 -7.13
CA LEU A 308 -4.17 -5.46 -6.02
C LEU A 308 -3.86 -4.73 -4.72
N THR A 309 -4.89 -4.39 -3.95
CA THR A 309 -4.77 -3.71 -2.66
C THR A 309 -5.15 -4.67 -1.54
N CYS A 310 -4.23 -4.91 -0.60
CA CYS A 310 -4.33 -5.92 0.45
C CYS A 310 -4.59 -5.24 1.79
N ILE A 311 -5.86 -5.05 2.12
CA ILE A 311 -6.30 -4.26 3.26
C ILE A 311 -6.39 -5.15 4.49
N PRO A 312 -5.61 -4.92 5.56
CA PRO A 312 -5.76 -5.69 6.79
C PRO A 312 -7.11 -5.42 7.44
N VAL A 313 -7.78 -6.49 7.87
CA VAL A 313 -9.03 -6.46 8.64
C VAL A 313 -8.74 -6.77 10.10
N SER A 314 -7.85 -7.72 10.37
CA SER A 314 -7.33 -8.07 11.69
C SER A 314 -5.90 -8.59 11.60
N ALA A 315 -5.30 -8.99 12.72
CA ALA A 315 -3.99 -9.64 12.76
C ALA A 315 -3.90 -10.90 11.87
N GLN A 316 -5.02 -11.57 11.57
CA GLN A 316 -5.05 -12.84 10.84
C GLN A 316 -6.06 -12.84 9.68
N LYS A 317 -6.60 -11.67 9.32
CA LYS A 317 -7.57 -11.53 8.23
C LYS A 317 -7.19 -10.35 7.34
N THR A 318 -7.16 -10.58 6.04
CA THR A 318 -6.85 -9.59 5.02
C THR A 318 -7.92 -9.60 3.92
N SER A 319 -8.33 -8.42 3.48
CA SER A 319 -9.22 -8.23 2.34
C SER A 319 -8.39 -7.88 1.10
N PHE A 320 -8.50 -8.70 0.05
CA PHE A 320 -7.78 -8.52 -1.20
C PHE A 320 -8.72 -7.90 -2.23
N ARG A 321 -8.51 -6.63 -2.54
CA ARG A 321 -9.27 -5.90 -3.55
C ARG A 321 -8.49 -5.84 -4.85
N LEU A 322 -9.09 -6.33 -5.93
CA LEU A 322 -8.57 -6.27 -7.28
C LEU A 322 -9.44 -5.32 -8.11
N ASP A 323 -8.88 -4.23 -8.59
CA ASP A 323 -9.55 -3.33 -9.55
C ASP A 323 -8.87 -3.46 -10.92
N LEU A 324 -9.65 -3.82 -11.95
CA LEU A 324 -9.20 -3.97 -13.33
C LEU A 324 -9.43 -2.67 -14.11
N TYR A 325 -8.46 -2.33 -14.95
CA TYR A 325 -8.47 -1.17 -15.81
C TYR A 325 -7.99 -1.52 -17.21
N SER A 326 -8.37 -0.71 -18.17
CA SER A 326 -7.84 -0.74 -19.53
C SER A 326 -7.26 0.60 -19.92
N SER A 327 -6.31 0.60 -20.85
CA SER A 327 -5.85 1.82 -21.48
C SER A 327 -6.97 2.43 -22.34
N SER A 328 -6.88 3.74 -22.58
CA SER A 328 -7.84 4.44 -23.45
C SER A 328 -7.85 3.92 -24.89
N SER A 329 -6.78 3.24 -25.32
CA SER A 329 -6.57 2.70 -26.66
C SER A 329 -7.12 1.28 -26.84
N THR A 330 -7.48 0.58 -25.77
CA THR A 330 -7.92 -0.83 -25.83
C THR A 330 -9.23 -0.97 -26.61
N ARG A 331 -9.18 -1.65 -27.76
CA ARG A 331 -10.32 -1.85 -28.69
C ARG A 331 -11.07 -3.17 -28.48
N ILE A 332 -10.48 -4.13 -27.78
CA ILE A 332 -11.00 -5.50 -27.66
C ILE A 332 -11.78 -5.62 -26.34
N SER A 333 -13.02 -6.12 -26.39
CA SER A 333 -13.87 -6.32 -25.20
C SER A 333 -13.59 -7.67 -24.52
N GLU A 334 -12.38 -7.84 -24.00
CA GLU A 334 -11.97 -9.03 -23.21
C GLU A 334 -12.07 -8.79 -21.69
N ALA A 335 -12.57 -7.63 -21.27
CA ALA A 335 -12.57 -7.18 -19.88
C ALA A 335 -13.20 -8.19 -18.91
N GLU A 336 -14.36 -8.74 -19.27
CA GLU A 336 -15.09 -9.69 -18.43
C GLU A 336 -14.32 -11.00 -18.26
N THR A 337 -13.80 -11.57 -19.36
CA THR A 337 -13.00 -12.80 -19.34
C THR A 337 -11.73 -12.61 -18.52
N ILE A 338 -11.02 -11.49 -18.72
CA ILE A 338 -9.81 -11.15 -17.98
C ILE A 338 -10.13 -10.95 -16.49
N ALA A 339 -11.20 -10.23 -16.16
CA ALA A 339 -11.62 -10.02 -14.78
C ALA A 339 -11.93 -11.37 -14.10
N GLN A 340 -12.66 -12.24 -14.77
CA GLN A 340 -13.05 -13.55 -14.23
C GLN A 340 -11.83 -14.44 -14.00
N GLU A 341 -10.93 -14.56 -14.97
CA GLU A 341 -9.71 -15.37 -14.86
C GLU A 341 -8.78 -14.85 -13.76
N THR A 342 -8.54 -13.54 -13.72
CA THR A 342 -7.68 -12.91 -12.71
C THR A 342 -8.26 -13.11 -11.30
N THR A 343 -9.58 -12.98 -11.16
CA THR A 343 -10.28 -13.17 -9.88
C THR A 343 -10.25 -14.64 -9.44
N ASN A 344 -10.47 -15.59 -10.36
CA ASN A 344 -10.39 -17.02 -10.05
C ASN A 344 -8.98 -17.42 -9.60
N ARG A 345 -7.96 -16.92 -10.29
CA ARG A 345 -6.57 -17.14 -9.89
C ARG A 345 -6.26 -16.53 -8.52
N LEU A 346 -6.75 -15.32 -8.25
CA LEU A 346 -6.62 -14.68 -6.94
C LEU A 346 -7.25 -15.54 -5.83
N ARG A 347 -8.48 -16.03 -6.03
CA ARG A 347 -9.15 -16.91 -5.05
C ARG A 347 -8.34 -18.18 -4.78
N LYS A 348 -7.85 -18.84 -5.84
CA LYS A 348 -7.03 -20.05 -5.72
C LYS A 348 -5.75 -19.78 -4.90
N MET A 349 -5.05 -18.70 -5.22
CA MET A 349 -3.82 -18.33 -4.51
C MET A 349 -4.05 -17.95 -3.04
N ILE A 350 -5.17 -17.27 -2.74
CA ILE A 350 -5.55 -16.98 -1.35
C ILE A 350 -5.79 -18.28 -0.59
N ALA A 351 -6.54 -19.23 -1.17
CA ALA A 351 -6.81 -20.52 -0.52
C ALA A 351 -5.53 -21.35 -0.26
N GLU A 352 -4.59 -21.35 -1.22
CA GLU A 352 -3.28 -21.98 -1.06
C GLU A 352 -2.47 -21.31 0.07
N LEU A 353 -2.46 -19.98 0.10
CA LEU A 353 -1.75 -19.22 1.13
C LEU A 353 -2.37 -19.41 2.52
N GLU A 354 -3.70 -19.44 2.64
CA GLU A 354 -4.40 -19.75 3.89
C GLU A 354 -4.03 -21.13 4.43
N THR A 355 -3.96 -22.12 3.54
CA THR A 355 -3.58 -23.49 3.92
C THR A 355 -2.15 -23.54 4.44
N ALA A 356 -1.21 -22.91 3.72
CA ALA A 356 0.18 -22.82 4.15
C ALA A 356 0.34 -22.04 5.47
N TYR A 357 -0.40 -20.95 5.62
CA TYR A 357 -0.38 -20.13 6.83
C TYR A 357 -0.94 -20.88 8.04
N ARG A 358 -2.06 -21.60 7.89
CA ARG A 358 -2.65 -22.43 8.96
C ARG A 358 -1.68 -23.52 9.42
N SER A 359 -1.06 -24.24 8.48
CA SER A 359 -0.07 -25.27 8.78
C SER A 359 1.12 -24.69 9.56
N TYR A 360 1.62 -23.51 9.16
CA TYR A 360 2.67 -22.81 9.90
C TYR A 360 2.25 -22.46 11.34
N LEU A 361 1.02 -21.97 11.53
CA LEU A 361 0.51 -21.66 12.86
C LEU A 361 0.30 -22.90 13.74
N GLU A 362 0.04 -24.06 13.15
CA GLU A 362 -0.04 -25.33 13.88
C GLU A 362 1.37 -25.79 14.29
N ASP A 363 2.34 -25.81 13.37
CA ASP A 363 3.73 -26.21 13.65
C ASP A 363 4.35 -25.40 14.79
N THR A 364 4.16 -24.07 14.78
CA THR A 364 4.66 -23.16 15.84
C THR A 364 3.98 -23.36 17.20
N ARG A 365 2.74 -23.87 17.24
CA ARG A 365 2.02 -24.16 18.49
C ARG A 365 2.46 -25.47 19.13
N TYR A 366 2.85 -26.47 18.34
CA TYR A 366 3.24 -27.79 18.84
C TYR A 366 4.73 -27.93 19.14
N ASN A 367 5.61 -27.15 18.48
CA ASN A 367 7.06 -27.24 18.65
C ASN A 367 7.64 -25.97 19.30
N SER A 368 7.62 -25.90 20.63
CA SER A 368 8.26 -24.80 21.39
C SER A 368 9.79 -24.90 21.50
N THR A 369 10.40 -25.99 21.00
CA THR A 369 11.81 -26.33 21.31
C THR A 369 12.68 -26.71 20.10
N THR A 370 12.15 -26.70 18.87
CA THR A 370 12.93 -27.01 17.66
C THR A 370 13.08 -25.78 16.74
N PRO A 371 14.28 -25.56 16.17
CA PRO A 371 14.49 -24.46 15.24
C PRO A 371 13.59 -24.64 14.02
N ILE A 372 12.94 -23.55 13.66
CA ILE A 372 11.95 -23.46 12.60
C ILE A 372 12.63 -23.75 11.25
N THR A 373 12.53 -24.98 10.72
CA THR A 373 13.38 -25.34 9.55
C THR A 373 12.64 -25.68 8.26
N THR A 374 11.33 -26.01 8.26
CA THR A 374 10.68 -26.49 7.01
C THR A 374 9.48 -25.66 6.55
N GLY A 375 8.49 -25.39 7.41
CA GLY A 375 7.30 -24.60 7.02
C GLY A 375 7.58 -23.10 6.82
N CYS A 376 8.46 -22.54 7.64
CA CYS A 376 8.81 -21.11 7.60
C CYS A 376 9.78 -20.76 6.46
N ALA A 377 10.64 -21.69 6.06
CA ALA A 377 11.52 -21.52 4.89
C ALA A 377 10.69 -21.34 3.61
N ILE A 378 9.54 -22.00 3.48
CA ILE A 378 8.61 -21.85 2.34
C ILE A 378 7.87 -20.50 2.38
N ILE A 379 7.70 -19.91 3.57
CA ILE A 379 7.01 -18.63 3.75
C ILE A 379 7.97 -17.44 3.63
N ILE A 380 9.21 -17.54 4.12
CA ILE A 380 10.11 -16.39 4.35
C ILE A 380 11.31 -16.31 3.38
N SER A 381 11.57 -17.34 2.55
CA SER A 381 12.77 -17.37 1.67
C SER A 381 12.75 -16.44 0.44
N ASP A 382 11.77 -15.56 0.31
CA ASP A 382 11.67 -14.65 -0.84
C ASP A 382 12.25 -13.26 -0.50
N ASP A 383 13.30 -12.83 -1.21
CA ASP A 383 13.99 -11.55 -0.99
C ASP A 383 13.04 -10.34 -0.96
N ILE A 384 11.98 -10.35 -1.77
CA ILE A 384 10.99 -9.25 -1.79
C ILE A 384 10.18 -9.24 -0.49
N LEU A 385 9.81 -10.42 0.00
CA LEU A 385 9.10 -10.55 1.26
C LEU A 385 10.01 -10.18 2.43
N ILE A 386 11.29 -10.52 2.38
CA ILE A 386 12.29 -10.10 3.38
C ILE A 386 12.38 -8.57 3.40
N GLY A 387 12.49 -7.92 2.24
CA GLY A 387 12.53 -6.46 2.15
C GLY A 387 11.27 -5.78 2.72
N MET A 388 10.08 -6.32 2.41
CA MET A 388 8.82 -5.83 2.97
C MET A 388 8.79 -6.00 4.49
N GLN A 389 9.13 -7.18 5.01
CA GLN A 389 9.12 -7.45 6.44
C GLN A 389 10.09 -6.55 7.19
N GLN A 390 11.27 -6.29 6.61
CA GLN A 390 12.25 -5.36 7.17
C GLN A 390 11.69 -3.93 7.22
N ALA A 391 11.05 -3.45 6.14
CA ALA A 391 10.44 -2.13 6.11
C ALA A 391 9.32 -1.97 7.17
N VAL A 392 8.48 -3.00 7.35
CA VAL A 392 7.47 -3.04 8.42
C VAL A 392 8.14 -2.96 9.79
N LEU A 393 9.14 -3.80 10.04
CA LEU A 393 9.86 -3.87 11.31
C LEU A 393 10.53 -2.55 11.66
N ASP A 394 11.17 -1.89 10.69
CA ASP A 394 11.82 -0.59 10.87
C ASP A 394 10.78 0.50 11.20
N ALA A 395 9.62 0.49 10.54
CA ALA A 395 8.52 1.40 10.88
C ALA A 395 8.00 1.18 12.31
N LEU A 396 7.84 -0.07 12.74
CA LEU A 396 7.41 -0.39 14.12
C LEU A 396 8.44 0.09 15.15
N ARG A 397 9.73 -0.19 14.91
CA ARG A 397 10.84 0.23 15.79
C ARG A 397 10.92 1.75 15.89
N ALA A 398 10.80 2.46 14.77
CA ALA A 398 10.78 3.91 14.75
C ALA A 398 9.60 4.49 15.55
N HIS A 399 8.41 3.90 15.41
CA HIS A 399 7.23 4.35 16.14
C HIS A 399 7.34 4.06 17.65
N LEU A 400 7.76 2.86 18.05
CA LEU A 400 7.99 2.51 19.45
C LEU A 400 9.05 3.41 20.11
N LYS A 401 10.09 3.80 19.37
CA LYS A 401 11.08 4.77 19.85
C LYS A 401 10.42 6.12 20.18
N LEU A 402 9.49 6.59 19.35
CA LEU A 402 8.74 7.82 19.61
C LEU A 402 7.80 7.67 20.82
N GLU A 403 7.11 6.54 20.96
CA GLU A 403 6.25 6.26 22.12
C GLU A 403 7.06 6.26 23.43
N ARG A 404 8.26 5.65 23.43
CA ARG A 404 9.17 5.68 24.58
C ARG A 404 9.65 7.09 24.92
N GLN A 405 9.93 7.91 23.91
CA GLN A 405 10.35 9.30 24.11
C GLN A 405 9.24 10.18 24.70
N GLN A 406 7.97 9.90 24.36
CA GLN A 406 6.82 10.64 24.88
C GLN A 406 6.21 10.04 26.15
N GLY A 407 6.62 8.83 26.53
CA GLY A 407 6.11 8.12 27.71
C GLY A 407 4.67 7.62 27.57
N ALA A 408 4.13 7.58 26.36
CA ALA A 408 2.74 7.18 26.08
C ALA A 408 2.59 6.60 24.67
N GLU A 409 1.53 5.84 24.47
CA GLU A 409 1.15 5.36 23.15
C GLU A 409 0.74 6.53 22.23
N LEU A 410 1.13 6.44 20.96
CA LEU A 410 0.86 7.50 19.99
C LEU A 410 -0.17 7.01 18.98
N PHE A 411 -1.21 7.82 18.80
CA PHE A 411 -2.30 7.59 17.85
C PHE A 411 -2.29 8.68 16.76
N PRO A 412 -1.47 8.56 15.71
CA PRO A 412 -1.33 9.60 14.69
C PRO A 412 -2.64 9.97 14.00
N ALA A 413 -3.53 9.00 13.77
CA ALA A 413 -4.86 9.28 13.19
C ALA A 413 -5.85 9.97 14.15
N MET A 414 -5.50 10.10 15.44
CA MET A 414 -6.37 10.74 16.42
C MET A 414 -6.18 12.26 16.39
N ARG A 415 -7.28 12.98 16.12
CA ARG A 415 -7.31 14.43 16.22
C ARG A 415 -7.45 14.84 17.68
N LYS A 416 -6.65 15.82 18.10
CA LYS A 416 -6.84 16.45 19.41
C LYS A 416 -8.24 17.08 19.48
N PRO A 417 -8.95 16.95 20.62
CA PRO A 417 -10.20 17.67 20.85
C PRO A 417 -9.99 19.17 20.59
N ARG A 418 -10.96 19.80 19.92
CA ARG A 418 -11.00 21.26 19.79
C ARG A 418 -11.78 21.79 20.98
N GLU A 419 -11.07 22.15 22.04
CA GLU A 419 -11.68 22.88 23.16
C GLU A 419 -11.69 24.37 22.81
N ASN A 420 -12.89 24.97 22.84
CA ASN A 420 -13.05 26.41 22.81
C ASN A 420 -14.26 26.80 23.66
N ALA A 421 -14.33 28.06 24.09
CA ALA A 421 -15.40 28.54 24.97
C ALA A 421 -16.82 28.34 24.40
N ARG A 422 -16.98 28.28 23.07
CA ARG A 422 -18.27 28.00 22.42
C ARG A 422 -18.64 26.52 22.47
N PHE A 423 -17.65 25.63 22.35
CA PHE A 423 -17.82 24.18 22.50
C PHE A 423 -18.30 23.84 23.91
N GLU A 424 -17.68 24.43 24.93
CA GLU A 424 -18.08 24.25 26.34
C GLU A 424 -19.52 24.75 26.59
N GLN A 425 -19.89 25.91 26.03
CA GLN A 425 -21.27 26.42 26.11
C GLN A 425 -22.28 25.50 25.41
N ALA A 426 -21.93 24.96 24.23
CA ALA A 426 -22.82 24.06 23.49
C ALA A 426 -23.01 22.70 24.21
N GLU A 427 -21.98 22.19 24.86
CA GLU A 427 -22.07 20.96 25.66
C GLU A 427 -22.98 21.14 26.89
N GLN A 428 -22.91 22.31 27.54
CA GLN A 428 -23.75 22.68 28.68
C GLN A 428 -25.24 22.79 28.33
N LEU A 429 -25.57 23.14 27.08
CA LEU A 429 -26.94 23.45 26.65
C LEU A 429 -27.87 22.22 26.50
N LYS A 430 -27.45 21.00 26.82
CA LYS A 430 -28.29 19.76 26.87
C LYS A 430 -29.18 19.47 25.65
N VAL A 431 -29.09 20.20 24.54
CA VAL A 431 -29.91 20.01 23.32
C VAL A 431 -29.87 18.57 22.83
N CYS A 432 -28.72 17.91 22.98
CA CYS A 432 -28.54 16.50 22.62
C CYS A 432 -29.32 15.52 23.52
N LYS A 433 -29.53 15.82 24.82
CA LYS A 433 -30.31 14.97 25.73
C LYS A 433 -31.81 15.10 25.48
N GLU A 434 -32.29 16.28 25.12
CA GLU A 434 -33.72 16.53 24.88
C GLU A 434 -34.22 15.84 23.59
N LEU A 435 -33.37 15.71 22.57
CA LEU A 435 -33.70 15.01 21.32
C LEU A 435 -33.76 13.48 21.47
N ASP A 436 -33.05 12.89 22.44
CA ASP A 436 -33.11 11.44 22.72
C ASP A 436 -34.40 11.04 23.46
N CYS A 437 -35.09 11.99 24.09
CA CYS A 437 -36.29 11.76 24.90
C CYS A 437 -37.62 11.99 24.14
N VAL A 438 -37.57 12.36 22.85
CA VAL A 438 -38.78 12.42 22.04
C VAL A 438 -39.08 11.03 21.50
N ASP A 439 -39.92 10.31 22.24
CA ASP A 439 -40.54 9.04 21.88
C ASP A 439 -41.09 9.14 20.45
N ARG A 440 -40.37 8.58 19.46
CA ARG A 440 -40.88 8.49 18.09
C ARG A 440 -41.73 7.24 18.04
N GLY A 441 -43.05 7.44 18.09
CA GLY A 441 -44.06 6.39 17.93
C GLY A 441 -43.85 5.53 16.67
N PRO A 442 -44.65 4.47 16.51
CA PRO A 442 -44.40 3.39 15.56
C PRO A 442 -44.77 3.79 14.13
N ASP A 443 -44.01 4.69 13.51
CA ASP A 443 -44.05 4.86 12.07
C ASP A 443 -42.74 5.48 11.55
N MET A 444 -41.86 4.66 10.98
CA MET A 444 -40.79 5.13 10.10
C MET A 444 -40.59 4.16 8.94
N SER A 445 -41.45 4.31 7.94
CA SER A 445 -41.26 3.81 6.58
C SER A 445 -40.71 4.94 5.68
N TRP A 446 -39.39 5.18 5.64
CA TRP A 446 -38.75 6.04 4.61
C TRP A 446 -37.30 5.64 4.28
#